data_AF-G4YNS1-F1
#
_entry.id   AF-G4YNS1-F1
#
_cell.length_a   1.000
_cell.length_b   1.000
_cell.length_c   1.000
_cell.angle_alpha   90.00
_cell.angle_beta   90.00
_cell.angle_gamma   90.00
#
_symmetry.space_group_name_H-M   'P 1'
#
loop_
_entity.id
_entity.type
_entity.pdbx_description
1 polymer ?
#
loop_
_entity_poly.entity_id
_entity_poly.type
_entity_poly.pdbx_seq_one_letter_code
_entity_poly.pdbx_strand_id
1 'polypeptide(L)'
;MKVHTNDQLFSLTDQLHLGVRFIELDVHWFDGDLHIAHCGGFKSKLLDGMIDIFNEIAKMLGADIEWDSGTIGCKPSLSSIPSKEQRPLTEALKELSMWLHAPENADEFLMVFFDDETDLMKWKKVGKLLEYLKEYFPEKEILHPIELAYHTKWPTFEELLRVGKRVVFMSGVDYLTFGEEILFVKDTVCNWQEPPLPLAPFPECRFNESKTQIGVPDENFTIFRPETSEIEYGFLNADGQIGINKNLLNEESLPGVANCGVNLPSPDNITPKRMEATIWTVSKGQELDASKCVALMRESKTWKSLDCKTANLVPACVDAKNPRHWQLGNAPVVEADSAAACAAITSTTVEYSVPASGYENGLVHKLLTESSSSSIAGVWLNAKSFVSEVYSAEQHKVLAPEVKATPIDDIISVE
;
A
#
# COMPACT_ATOMS: atom_id res chain seq x y z
N MET A 1 -12.43 -25.95 -17.60
CA MET A 1 -11.33 -26.27 -16.68
C MET A 1 -10.21 -25.32 -17.01
N LYS A 2 -9.93 -24.38 -16.12
CA LYS A 2 -8.91 -23.35 -16.28
C LYS A 2 -7.82 -23.66 -15.26
N VAL A 3 -6.58 -23.53 -15.70
CA VAL A 3 -5.41 -23.63 -14.82
C VAL A 3 -4.74 -22.28 -14.88
N HIS A 4 -4.71 -21.60 -13.74
CA HIS A 4 -4.08 -20.30 -13.56
C HIS A 4 -3.29 -20.36 -12.26
N THR A 5 -1.98 -20.25 -12.36
CA THR A 5 -1.06 -20.55 -11.24
C THR A 5 0.03 -19.50 -11.09
N ASN A 6 -0.14 -18.34 -11.74
CA ASN A 6 0.81 -17.26 -11.67
C ASN A 6 0.04 -15.97 -11.37
N ASP A 7 0.54 -15.27 -10.37
CA ASP A 7 -0.13 -14.17 -9.70
C ASP A 7 0.46 -12.84 -10.17
N GLN A 8 1.57 -12.83 -10.94
CA GLN A 8 2.13 -11.62 -11.54
C GLN A 8 2.75 -11.87 -12.92
N LEU A 9 2.46 -10.98 -13.87
CA LEU A 9 3.05 -11.01 -15.22
C LEU A 9 4.16 -9.97 -15.43
N PHE A 10 4.20 -8.93 -14.60
CA PHE A 10 5.16 -7.85 -14.69
C PHE A 10 6.34 -8.08 -13.74
N SER A 11 7.53 -7.64 -14.16
CA SER A 11 8.70 -7.60 -13.27
C SER A 11 8.44 -6.66 -12.07
N LEU A 12 9.25 -6.75 -11.01
CA LEU A 12 9.10 -5.83 -9.87
C LEU A 12 9.33 -4.39 -10.34
N THR A 13 10.32 -4.15 -11.20
CA THR A 13 10.61 -2.84 -11.80
C THR A 13 9.41 -2.30 -12.59
N ASP A 14 8.76 -3.14 -13.39
CA ASP A 14 7.58 -2.72 -14.14
C ASP A 14 6.40 -2.36 -13.21
N GLN A 15 6.19 -3.14 -12.15
CA GLN A 15 5.17 -2.81 -11.13
C GLN A 15 5.47 -1.47 -10.46
N LEU A 16 6.74 -1.20 -10.12
CA LEU A 16 7.18 0.08 -9.56
C LEU A 16 6.96 1.24 -10.54
N HIS A 17 7.23 1.04 -11.83
CA HIS A 17 6.93 2.04 -12.88
C HIS A 17 5.43 2.27 -13.10
N LEU A 18 4.57 1.30 -12.76
CA LEU A 18 3.13 1.47 -12.76
C LEU A 18 2.61 2.24 -11.53
N GLY A 19 3.47 2.55 -10.54
CA GLY A 19 3.13 3.33 -9.36
C GLY A 19 3.01 2.52 -8.06
N VAL A 20 3.34 1.23 -8.08
CA VAL A 20 3.35 0.40 -6.86
C VAL A 20 4.47 0.85 -5.93
N ARG A 21 4.21 0.97 -4.62
CA ARG A 21 5.22 1.26 -3.57
C ARG A 21 5.19 0.29 -2.40
N PHE A 22 4.28 -0.67 -2.45
CA PHE A 22 4.20 -1.80 -1.54
C PHE A 22 4.45 -3.07 -2.33
N ILE A 23 5.45 -3.85 -1.92
CA ILE A 23 5.86 -5.09 -2.58
C ILE A 23 5.73 -6.23 -1.59
N GLU A 24 5.00 -7.27 -1.96
CA GLU A 24 4.95 -8.55 -1.25
C GLU A 24 5.87 -9.56 -1.93
N LEU A 25 6.65 -10.30 -1.14
CA LEU A 25 7.51 -11.39 -1.60
C LEU A 25 7.31 -12.61 -0.71
N ASP A 26 6.83 -13.72 -1.28
CA ASP A 26 6.66 -15.00 -0.58
C ASP A 26 8.04 -15.67 -0.41
N VAL A 27 8.67 -15.49 0.75
CA VAL A 27 10.05 -15.93 0.98
C VAL A 27 10.10 -17.28 1.65
N HIS A 28 10.72 -18.25 0.95
CA HIS A 28 10.91 -19.60 1.47
C HIS A 28 12.35 -20.09 1.31
N TRP A 29 12.74 -21.00 2.21
CA TRP A 29 14.02 -21.69 2.13
C TRP A 29 13.88 -23.05 1.45
N PHE A 30 14.52 -23.21 0.29
CA PHE A 30 14.64 -24.51 -0.38
C PHE A 30 15.81 -24.54 -1.36
N ASP A 31 16.24 -25.74 -1.74
CA ASP A 31 17.37 -25.99 -2.64
C ASP A 31 18.68 -25.25 -2.22
N GLY A 32 18.84 -25.03 -0.91
CA GLY A 32 20.04 -24.45 -0.31
C GLY A 32 20.07 -22.91 -0.27
N ASP A 33 19.00 -22.23 -0.66
CA ASP A 33 18.92 -20.77 -0.61
C ASP A 33 17.50 -20.22 -0.34
N LEU A 34 17.42 -18.90 -0.09
CA LEU A 34 16.15 -18.18 -0.03
C LEU A 34 15.67 -17.84 -1.44
N HIS A 35 14.43 -18.19 -1.72
CA HIS A 35 13.77 -17.95 -2.99
C HIS A 35 12.42 -17.28 -2.77
N ILE A 36 11.92 -16.64 -3.83
CA ILE A 36 10.56 -16.13 -3.90
C ILE A 36 9.73 -17.13 -4.68
N ALA A 37 8.74 -17.69 -4.00
CA ALA A 37 7.85 -18.68 -4.59
C ALA A 37 6.55 -18.73 -3.79
N HIS A 38 5.42 -18.73 -4.47
CA HIS A 38 4.16 -19.03 -3.83
C HIS A 38 4.15 -20.52 -3.41
N CYS A 39 4.39 -20.75 -2.13
CA CYS A 39 4.37 -22.07 -1.51
C CYS A 39 3.25 -22.13 -0.48
N GLY A 40 2.70 -23.32 -0.27
CA GLY A 40 1.53 -23.50 0.59
C GLY A 40 0.20 -23.33 -0.15
N GLY A 41 -0.86 -23.04 0.60
CA GLY A 41 -2.26 -22.99 0.13
C GLY A 41 -3.07 -24.28 0.38
N PHE A 42 -2.41 -25.40 0.68
CA PHE A 42 -3.07 -26.66 1.03
C PHE A 42 -2.83 -27.02 2.50
N LYS A 43 -3.41 -26.25 3.43
CA LYS A 43 -3.40 -26.57 4.87
C LYS A 43 -4.27 -27.81 5.13
N SER A 44 -3.71 -28.99 4.91
CA SER A 44 -4.33 -30.27 5.22
C SER A 44 -3.56 -30.95 6.33
N LYS A 45 -4.18 -31.06 7.51
CA LYS A 45 -3.62 -31.79 8.67
C LYS A 45 -3.20 -33.23 8.34
N LEU A 46 -3.75 -33.81 7.28
CA LEU A 46 -3.40 -35.14 6.77
C LEU A 46 -2.04 -35.15 6.04
N LEU A 47 -1.74 -34.10 5.27
CA LEU A 47 -0.46 -33.93 4.57
C LEU A 47 0.66 -33.60 5.56
N ASP A 48 0.40 -32.72 6.53
CA ASP A 48 1.35 -32.35 7.59
C ASP A 48 1.84 -33.59 8.35
N GLY A 49 0.91 -34.44 8.79
CA GLY A 49 1.24 -35.67 9.53
C GLY A 49 1.96 -36.72 8.69
N MET A 50 1.76 -36.75 7.36
CA MET A 50 2.53 -37.63 6.48
C MET A 50 3.96 -37.15 6.29
N ILE A 51 4.16 -35.83 6.11
CA ILE A 51 5.48 -35.23 5.89
C ILE A 51 6.35 -35.33 7.13
N ASP A 52 5.78 -35.15 8.32
CA ASP A 52 6.49 -35.34 9.58
C ASP A 52 7.08 -36.76 9.69
N ILE A 53 6.31 -37.79 9.31
CA ILE A 53 6.77 -39.19 9.31
C ILE A 53 7.91 -39.40 8.30
N PHE A 54 7.81 -38.83 7.09
CA PHE A 54 8.87 -38.93 6.09
C PHE A 54 10.16 -38.22 6.53
N ASN A 55 10.05 -37.06 7.17
CA ASN A 55 11.19 -36.32 7.71
C ASN A 55 11.88 -37.08 8.85
N GLU A 56 11.13 -37.74 9.73
CA GLU A 56 11.73 -38.59 10.76
C GLU A 56 12.50 -39.77 10.16
N ILE A 57 11.95 -40.41 9.12
CA ILE A 57 12.62 -41.51 8.41
C ILE A 57 13.89 -41.01 7.71
N ALA A 58 13.84 -39.85 7.06
CA ALA A 58 15.00 -39.28 6.38
C ALA A 58 16.13 -38.89 7.35
N LYS A 59 15.77 -38.32 8.51
CA LYS A 59 16.72 -38.06 9.60
C LYS A 59 17.37 -39.35 10.12
N MET A 60 16.61 -40.44 10.25
CA MET A 60 17.18 -41.76 10.59
C MET A 60 18.14 -42.31 9.52
N LEU A 61 17.98 -41.88 8.26
CA LEU A 61 18.86 -42.25 7.14
C LEU A 61 20.03 -41.28 6.93
N GLY A 62 20.22 -40.30 7.83
CA GLY A 62 21.31 -39.33 7.77
C GLY A 62 21.13 -38.21 6.75
N ALA A 63 19.90 -38.00 6.27
CA ALA A 63 19.54 -36.87 5.42
C ALA A 63 18.67 -35.88 6.23
N ASP A 64 19.18 -34.68 6.48
CA ASP A 64 18.33 -33.58 6.95
C ASP A 64 17.51 -33.07 5.76
N ILE A 65 16.20 -33.29 5.82
CA ILE A 65 15.25 -32.74 4.85
C ILE A 65 14.59 -31.52 5.51
N GLU A 66 14.93 -30.34 5.00
CA GLU A 66 14.28 -29.07 5.30
C GLU A 66 13.04 -28.94 4.39
N TRP A 67 11.94 -29.61 4.76
CA TRP A 67 10.68 -29.64 4.01
C TRP A 67 9.51 -29.78 4.99
N ASP A 68 8.49 -28.93 4.89
CA ASP A 68 7.22 -29.06 5.62
C ASP A 68 6.03 -28.56 4.80
N SER A 69 4.85 -28.50 5.44
CA SER A 69 3.58 -28.12 4.81
C SER A 69 3.57 -26.74 4.17
N GLY A 70 4.34 -25.77 4.72
CA GLY A 70 4.50 -24.43 4.13
C GLY A 70 5.32 -24.46 2.85
N THR A 71 6.24 -25.42 2.73
CA THR A 71 7.05 -25.63 1.51
C THR A 71 6.44 -26.60 0.49
N ILE A 72 5.29 -27.21 0.79
CA ILE A 72 4.49 -27.93 -0.24
C ILE A 72 4.00 -26.89 -1.23
N GLY A 73 4.33 -27.02 -2.51
CA GLY A 73 4.10 -25.97 -3.50
C GLY A 73 5.37 -25.21 -3.89
N CYS A 74 6.42 -25.28 -3.05
CA CYS A 74 7.79 -25.05 -3.52
C CYS A 74 8.33 -26.31 -4.19
N LYS A 75 8.15 -27.48 -3.55
CA LYS A 75 8.67 -28.78 -4.02
C LYS A 75 7.74 -29.95 -3.64
N PRO A 76 7.08 -30.62 -4.61
CA PRO A 76 6.96 -30.23 -6.01
C PRO A 76 6.25 -28.87 -6.14
N SER A 77 6.62 -28.10 -7.16
CA SER A 77 6.02 -26.78 -7.37
C SER A 77 4.56 -26.87 -7.81
N LEU A 78 3.71 -25.99 -7.27
CA LEU A 78 2.32 -25.83 -7.67
C LEU A 78 2.09 -24.59 -8.54
N SER A 79 3.08 -23.71 -8.72
CA SER A 79 2.98 -22.49 -9.52
C SER A 79 3.20 -22.71 -11.03
N SER A 80 3.33 -23.97 -11.47
CA SER A 80 3.79 -24.36 -12.82
C SER A 80 5.25 -23.95 -13.14
N ILE A 81 5.95 -23.25 -12.25
CA ILE A 81 7.39 -22.93 -12.35
C ILE A 81 8.16 -24.02 -11.59
N PRO A 82 9.08 -24.76 -12.22
CA PRO A 82 9.90 -25.74 -11.52
C PRO A 82 10.63 -25.12 -10.32
N SER A 83 10.79 -25.84 -9.20
CA SER A 83 11.43 -25.32 -7.97
C SER A 83 12.79 -24.67 -8.25
N LYS A 84 13.62 -25.32 -9.07
CA LYS A 84 14.94 -24.83 -9.51
C LYS A 84 14.92 -23.57 -10.39
N GLU A 85 13.75 -23.17 -10.88
CA GLU A 85 13.52 -22.00 -11.73
C GLU A 85 12.80 -20.89 -10.94
N GLN A 86 12.43 -21.13 -9.68
CA GLN A 86 11.94 -20.09 -8.79
C GLN A 86 13.02 -19.05 -8.58
N ARG A 87 12.60 -17.79 -8.47
CA ARG A 87 13.53 -16.66 -8.45
C ARG A 87 14.28 -16.63 -7.11
N PRO A 88 15.62 -16.53 -7.09
CA PRO A 88 16.36 -16.28 -5.86
C PRO A 88 15.97 -14.93 -5.24
N LEU A 89 15.87 -14.87 -3.91
CA LEU A 89 15.52 -13.64 -3.19
C LEU A 89 16.54 -12.52 -3.47
N THR A 90 17.83 -12.86 -3.57
CA THR A 90 18.90 -11.92 -3.87
C THR A 90 18.68 -11.16 -5.17
N GLU A 91 18.20 -11.83 -6.23
CA GLU A 91 17.91 -11.19 -7.51
C GLU A 91 16.71 -10.23 -7.42
N ALA A 92 15.73 -10.49 -6.56
CA ALA A 92 14.63 -9.55 -6.33
C ALA A 92 15.06 -8.36 -5.49
N LEU A 93 15.80 -8.57 -4.40
CA LEU A 93 16.33 -7.49 -3.57
C LEU A 93 17.26 -6.58 -4.38
N LYS A 94 18.09 -7.17 -5.25
CA LYS A 94 18.91 -6.42 -6.20
C LYS A 94 18.09 -5.56 -7.15
N GLU A 95 17.01 -6.10 -7.72
CA GLU A 95 16.12 -5.34 -8.61
C GLU A 95 15.48 -4.15 -7.87
N LEU A 96 14.92 -4.40 -6.68
CA LEU A 96 14.30 -3.35 -5.85
C LEU A 96 15.32 -2.28 -5.44
N SER A 97 16.51 -2.69 -5.00
CA SER A 97 17.61 -1.81 -4.63
C SER A 97 18.06 -0.94 -5.81
N MET A 98 18.31 -1.57 -6.97
CA MET A 98 18.71 -0.85 -8.19
C MET A 98 17.67 0.19 -8.62
N TRP A 99 16.38 -0.12 -8.53
CA TRP A 99 15.31 0.83 -8.82
C TRP A 99 15.30 1.97 -7.79
N LEU A 100 15.33 1.66 -6.49
CA LEU A 100 15.28 2.66 -5.43
C LEU A 100 16.47 3.62 -5.48
N HIS A 101 17.67 3.14 -5.82
CA HIS A 101 18.89 3.96 -5.92
C HIS A 101 19.06 4.68 -7.26
N ALA A 102 18.13 4.53 -8.21
CA ALA A 102 18.16 5.30 -9.45
C ALA A 102 17.92 6.80 -9.15
N PRO A 103 18.65 7.73 -9.80
CA PRO A 103 18.53 9.17 -9.53
C PRO A 103 17.12 9.72 -9.70
N GLU A 104 16.36 9.21 -10.65
CA GLU A 104 14.95 9.56 -10.90
C GLU A 104 14.00 9.16 -9.78
N ASN A 105 14.41 8.25 -8.90
CA ASN A 105 13.62 7.71 -7.82
C ASN A 105 14.09 8.21 -6.45
N ALA A 106 14.93 9.27 -6.39
CA ALA A 106 15.55 9.75 -5.15
C ALA A 106 14.54 10.07 -4.03
N ASP A 107 13.35 10.54 -4.41
CA ASP A 107 12.27 10.92 -3.51
C ASP A 107 11.27 9.77 -3.24
N GLU A 108 11.61 8.53 -3.61
CA GLU A 108 10.77 7.36 -3.43
C GLU A 108 11.04 6.64 -2.10
N PHE A 109 9.97 6.07 -1.54
CA PHE A 109 9.99 5.22 -0.36
C PHE A 109 9.31 3.88 -0.67
N LEU A 110 9.90 2.76 -0.25
CA LEU A 110 9.37 1.42 -0.46
C LEU A 110 8.95 0.73 0.83
N MET A 111 7.79 0.08 0.78
CA MET A 111 7.34 -0.88 1.78
C MET A 111 7.52 -2.27 1.21
N VAL A 112 8.36 -3.09 1.82
CA VAL A 112 8.60 -4.47 1.38
C VAL A 112 8.14 -5.42 2.46
N PHE A 113 7.14 -6.23 2.13
CA PHE A 113 6.55 -7.25 2.98
C PHE A 113 7.01 -8.63 2.54
N PHE A 114 7.54 -9.41 3.48
CA PHE A 114 7.83 -10.82 3.28
C PHE A 114 6.66 -11.63 3.83
N ASP A 115 5.90 -12.30 2.95
CA ASP A 115 4.95 -13.32 3.36
C ASP A 115 5.71 -14.61 3.64
N ASP A 116 6.45 -14.58 4.75
CA ASP A 116 7.32 -15.66 5.20
C ASP A 116 6.65 -16.49 6.30
N GLU A 117 7.20 -17.68 6.55
CA GLU A 117 6.67 -18.60 7.56
C GLU A 117 7.65 -18.81 8.73
N THR A 118 7.17 -19.53 9.75
CA THR A 118 7.97 -19.87 10.95
C THR A 118 9.11 -20.85 10.65
N ASP A 119 9.14 -21.41 9.43
CA ASP A 119 10.16 -22.32 8.94
C ASP A 119 11.55 -21.66 8.86
N LEU A 120 11.64 -20.37 8.49
CA LEU A 120 12.90 -19.64 8.50
C LEU A 120 13.49 -19.54 9.90
N MET A 121 12.66 -19.38 10.93
CA MET A 121 13.11 -19.43 12.33
C MET A 121 13.54 -20.84 12.72
N LYS A 122 12.69 -21.84 12.44
CA LYS A 122 12.91 -23.26 12.74
C LYS A 122 14.22 -23.79 12.13
N TRP A 123 14.56 -23.35 10.92
CA TRP A 123 15.77 -23.75 10.21
C TRP A 123 16.93 -22.75 10.35
N LYS A 124 16.78 -21.74 11.23
CA LYS A 124 17.82 -20.73 11.53
C LYS A 124 18.30 -19.96 10.30
N LYS A 125 17.38 -19.61 9.40
CA LYS A 125 17.63 -18.86 8.16
C LYS A 125 17.29 -17.37 8.27
N VAL A 126 16.67 -16.92 9.37
CA VAL A 126 16.38 -15.49 9.60
C VAL A 126 17.64 -14.63 9.49
N GLY A 127 18.76 -15.06 10.07
CA GLY A 127 20.03 -14.31 9.94
C GLY A 127 20.48 -14.14 8.49
N LYS A 128 20.27 -15.14 7.65
CA LYS A 128 20.59 -15.09 6.22
C LYS A 128 19.66 -14.13 5.45
N LEU A 129 18.37 -14.08 5.81
CA LEU A 129 17.47 -13.06 5.30
C LEU A 129 18.00 -11.65 5.63
N LEU A 130 18.35 -11.40 6.91
CA LEU A 130 18.88 -10.09 7.33
C LEU A 130 20.21 -9.73 6.63
N GLU A 131 21.10 -10.70 6.45
CA GLU A 131 22.35 -10.53 5.69
C GLU A 131 22.07 -10.06 4.26
N TYR A 132 21.10 -10.69 3.58
CA TYR A 132 20.70 -10.28 2.23
C TYR A 132 20.13 -8.85 2.21
N LEU A 133 19.31 -8.46 3.19
CA LEU A 133 18.80 -7.08 3.26
C LEU A 133 19.95 -6.07 3.38
N LYS A 134 20.92 -6.33 4.27
CA LYS A 134 22.09 -5.46 4.48
C LYS A 134 23.05 -5.45 3.29
N GLU A 135 23.07 -6.51 2.48
CA GLU A 135 23.88 -6.57 1.25
C GLU A 135 23.35 -5.60 0.18
N TYR A 136 22.03 -5.52 0.02
CA TYR A 136 21.40 -4.74 -1.06
C TYR A 136 20.94 -3.34 -0.63
N PHE A 137 20.70 -3.09 0.66
CA PHE A 137 20.21 -1.82 1.17
C PHE A 137 21.15 -1.26 2.25
N PRO A 138 21.64 -0.02 2.09
CA PRO A 138 22.45 0.62 3.12
C PRO A 138 21.67 0.77 4.44
N GLU A 139 22.26 0.38 5.57
CA GLU A 139 21.58 0.43 6.89
C GLU A 139 20.97 1.81 7.21
N LYS A 140 21.64 2.90 6.82
CA LYS A 140 21.14 4.27 7.03
C LYS A 140 19.78 4.54 6.35
N GLU A 141 19.44 3.80 5.29
CA GLU A 141 18.23 3.98 4.49
C GLU A 141 17.07 3.10 4.97
N ILE A 142 17.37 2.09 5.80
CA ILE A 142 16.38 1.18 6.36
C ILE A 142 15.75 1.84 7.58
N LEU A 143 14.41 1.91 7.61
CA LEU A 143 13.68 2.21 8.84
C LEU A 143 13.72 0.98 9.74
N HIS A 144 14.28 1.13 10.94
CA HIS A 144 14.42 0.05 11.91
C HIS A 144 13.31 0.10 12.97
N PRO A 145 12.84 -1.05 13.49
CA PRO A 145 11.86 -1.09 14.58
C PRO A 145 12.23 -0.26 15.82
N ILE A 146 13.51 -0.27 16.21
CA ILE A 146 13.99 0.47 17.39
C ILE A 146 13.82 2.00 17.25
N GLU A 147 13.79 2.52 16.02
CA GLU A 147 13.60 3.95 15.74
C GLU A 147 12.15 4.39 15.99
N LEU A 148 11.20 3.47 16.12
CA LEU A 148 9.79 3.75 16.41
C LEU A 148 9.35 3.38 17.82
N ALA A 149 10.18 2.66 18.60
CA ALA A 149 9.83 2.07 19.89
C ALA A 149 9.35 3.08 20.96
N TYR A 150 9.47 4.39 20.72
CA TYR A 150 9.08 5.45 21.65
C TYR A 150 8.08 6.46 21.07
N HIS A 151 7.56 6.24 19.87
CA HIS A 151 6.65 7.18 19.21
C HIS A 151 5.18 6.79 19.36
N THR A 152 4.31 7.78 19.59
CA THR A 152 2.85 7.60 19.68
C THR A 152 2.17 7.66 18.31
N LYS A 153 2.91 7.95 17.24
CA LYS A 153 2.43 8.11 15.88
C LYS A 153 3.50 7.63 14.89
N TRP A 154 3.07 6.97 13.81
CA TRP A 154 3.94 6.63 12.69
C TRP A 154 4.34 7.92 11.92
N PRO A 155 5.63 8.07 11.52
CA PRO A 155 6.09 9.20 10.72
C PRO A 155 5.50 9.16 9.30
N THR A 156 5.41 10.31 8.64
CA THR A 156 5.05 10.38 7.22
C THR A 156 6.23 9.95 6.34
N PHE A 157 5.96 9.62 5.07
CA PHE A 157 7.03 9.29 4.13
C PHE A 157 7.97 10.48 3.90
N GLU A 158 7.47 11.72 3.88
CA GLU A 158 8.30 12.92 3.74
C GLU A 158 9.22 13.12 4.95
N GLU A 159 8.75 12.82 6.16
CA GLU A 159 9.58 12.86 7.37
C GLU A 159 10.69 11.81 7.30
N LEU A 160 10.37 10.59 6.87
CA LEU A 160 11.32 9.50 6.67
C LEU A 160 12.38 9.85 5.61
N LEU A 161 11.96 10.36 4.45
CA LEU A 161 12.87 10.78 3.38
C LEU A 161 13.82 11.90 3.85
N ARG A 162 13.33 12.85 4.65
CA ARG A 162 14.14 13.97 5.17
C ARG A 162 15.30 13.52 6.07
N VAL A 163 15.13 12.40 6.77
CA VAL A 163 16.18 11.79 7.61
C VAL A 163 16.94 10.68 6.88
N GLY A 164 16.71 10.53 5.57
CA GLY A 164 17.43 9.59 4.70
C GLY A 164 16.89 8.16 4.71
N LYS A 165 15.72 7.91 5.31
CA LYS A 165 15.04 6.61 5.27
C LYS A 165 14.28 6.47 3.96
N ARG A 166 14.38 5.29 3.34
CA ARG A 166 13.86 5.02 1.99
C ARG A 166 13.17 3.66 1.86
N VAL A 167 13.35 2.77 2.84
CA VAL A 167 12.71 1.45 2.81
C VAL A 167 12.33 1.00 4.22
N VAL A 168 11.19 0.32 4.33
CA VAL A 168 10.80 -0.45 5.52
C VAL A 168 10.58 -1.90 5.12
N PHE A 169 11.09 -2.82 5.95
CA PHE A 169 10.92 -4.25 5.78
C PHE A 169 9.96 -4.80 6.84
N MET A 170 9.03 -5.63 6.39
CA MET A 170 8.02 -6.26 7.24
C MET A 170 8.03 -7.77 7.01
N SER A 171 7.72 -8.54 8.05
CA SER A 171 7.58 -10.00 8.00
C SER A 171 6.18 -10.41 8.44
N GLY A 172 5.69 -11.51 7.87
CA GLY A 172 4.44 -12.16 8.23
C GLY A 172 4.52 -12.85 9.59
N VAL A 173 5.75 -13.07 10.08
CA VAL A 173 6.03 -13.79 11.32
C VAL A 173 6.78 -12.91 12.31
N ASP A 174 6.42 -13.04 13.58
CA ASP A 174 7.23 -12.52 14.68
C ASP A 174 8.47 -13.39 14.89
N TYR A 175 9.61 -12.95 14.33
CA TYR A 175 10.90 -13.60 14.53
C TYR A 175 11.54 -13.35 15.90
N LEU A 176 10.83 -12.71 16.83
CA LEU A 176 11.31 -12.33 18.15
C LEU A 176 12.63 -11.54 18.00
N THR A 177 13.57 -11.78 18.91
CA THR A 177 14.87 -11.09 18.92
C THR A 177 15.77 -11.38 17.72
N PHE A 178 15.41 -12.35 16.85
CA PHE A 178 16.22 -12.68 15.67
C PHE A 178 15.92 -11.79 14.47
N GLY A 179 14.75 -11.17 14.41
CA GLY A 179 14.32 -10.30 13.30
C GLY A 179 14.20 -8.82 13.67
N GLU A 180 14.04 -8.50 14.96
CA GLU A 180 13.70 -7.16 15.47
C GLU A 180 14.71 -6.06 15.10
N GLU A 181 15.92 -6.42 14.65
CA GLU A 181 16.91 -5.46 14.18
C GLU A 181 16.41 -4.71 12.95
N ILE A 182 15.77 -5.37 11.98
CA ILE A 182 15.37 -4.79 10.68
C ILE A 182 13.88 -4.98 10.39
N LEU A 183 13.30 -6.10 10.82
CA LEU A 183 11.97 -6.52 10.39
C LEU A 183 10.91 -6.03 11.38
N PHE A 184 9.95 -5.27 10.88
CA PHE A 184 8.69 -5.07 11.58
C PHE A 184 7.81 -6.31 11.44
N VAL A 185 7.06 -6.64 12.49
CA VAL A 185 5.94 -7.59 12.36
C VAL A 185 4.78 -6.83 11.71
N LYS A 186 4.25 -7.32 10.58
CA LYS A 186 3.27 -6.56 9.76
C LYS A 186 2.11 -5.99 10.56
N ASP A 187 1.56 -6.77 11.50
CA ASP A 187 0.40 -6.39 12.31
C ASP A 187 0.67 -5.21 13.25
N THR A 188 1.94 -4.88 13.50
CA THR A 188 2.35 -3.72 14.33
C THR A 188 2.46 -2.43 13.53
N VAL A 189 2.42 -2.51 12.20
CA VAL A 189 2.52 -1.36 11.30
C VAL A 189 1.14 -0.77 11.07
N CYS A 190 0.89 0.44 11.58
CA CYS A 190 -0.36 1.19 11.36
C CYS A 190 -1.65 0.37 11.55
N ASN A 191 -1.69 -0.48 12.59
CA ASN A 191 -2.86 -1.33 12.92
C ASN A 191 -3.36 -2.14 11.71
N TRP A 192 -2.44 -2.67 10.92
CA TRP A 192 -2.68 -3.42 9.69
C TRP A 192 -3.79 -4.48 9.81
N GLN A 193 -4.67 -4.54 8.82
CA GLN A 193 -5.78 -5.49 8.74
C GLN A 193 -6.02 -5.98 7.30
N GLU A 194 -6.29 -7.28 7.17
CA GLU A 194 -6.63 -7.95 5.89
C GLU A 194 -8.08 -8.45 5.93
N PRO A 195 -9.07 -7.55 5.85
CA PRO A 195 -10.47 -7.93 5.93
C PRO A 195 -10.94 -8.67 4.67
N PRO A 196 -11.82 -9.68 4.79
CA PRO A 196 -12.41 -10.33 3.63
C PRO A 196 -13.39 -9.41 2.91
N LEU A 197 -13.43 -9.53 1.59
CA LEU A 197 -14.44 -8.90 0.72
C LEU A 197 -15.76 -9.69 0.76
N PRO A 198 -16.92 -9.06 0.52
CA PRO A 198 -17.11 -7.77 -0.15
C PRO A 198 -17.11 -6.56 0.78
N LEU A 199 -16.72 -5.42 0.20
CA LEU A 199 -16.81 -4.09 0.80
C LEU A 199 -18.16 -3.44 0.42
N ALA A 200 -18.90 -2.92 1.39
CA ALA A 200 -20.08 -2.12 1.14
C ALA A 200 -19.69 -0.83 0.39
N PRO A 201 -20.52 -0.35 -0.56
CA PRO A 201 -20.20 0.86 -1.31
C PRO A 201 -20.12 2.10 -0.41
N PHE A 202 -19.57 3.18 -0.96
CA PHE A 202 -19.65 4.50 -0.34
C PHE A 202 -21.13 4.93 -0.16
N PRO A 203 -21.51 5.54 0.98
CA PRO A 203 -20.64 6.02 2.06
C PRO A 203 -20.36 5.03 3.19
N GLU A 204 -20.98 3.84 3.18
CA GLU A 204 -20.86 2.88 4.28
C GLU A 204 -19.44 2.33 4.42
N CYS A 205 -18.83 1.87 3.32
CA CYS A 205 -17.42 1.43 3.26
C CYS A 205 -17.01 0.47 4.40
N ARG A 206 -17.87 -0.52 4.69
CA ARG A 206 -17.64 -1.59 5.69
C ARG A 206 -17.46 -2.96 5.05
N PHE A 207 -16.56 -3.76 5.59
CA PHE A 207 -16.31 -5.12 5.12
C PHE A 207 -17.37 -6.08 5.68
N ASN A 208 -18.29 -6.52 4.83
CA ASN A 208 -19.53 -7.17 5.23
C ASN A 208 -19.33 -8.60 5.76
N GLU A 209 -18.27 -9.29 5.35
CA GLU A 209 -17.94 -10.64 5.82
C GLU A 209 -17.01 -10.65 7.04
N SER A 210 -16.56 -9.47 7.49
CA SER A 210 -15.81 -9.38 8.75
C SER A 210 -16.75 -9.61 9.93
N LYS A 211 -16.33 -10.48 10.87
CA LYS A 211 -17.06 -10.72 12.14
C LYS A 211 -17.22 -9.44 12.97
N THR A 212 -16.42 -8.43 12.68
CA THR A 212 -16.29 -7.17 13.40
C THR A 212 -16.95 -5.98 12.69
N GLN A 213 -17.43 -6.14 11.44
CA GLN A 213 -18.02 -5.06 10.61
C GLN A 213 -17.13 -3.80 10.54
N ILE A 214 -15.81 -3.99 10.46
CA ILE A 214 -14.81 -2.93 10.34
C ILE A 214 -14.92 -2.22 9.00
N GLY A 215 -14.47 -0.97 8.93
CA GLY A 215 -14.48 -0.20 7.69
C GLY A 215 -13.52 0.97 7.69
N VAL A 216 -13.33 1.53 6.49
CA VAL A 216 -12.50 2.73 6.31
C VAL A 216 -12.93 3.87 7.23
N PRO A 217 -14.24 4.13 7.49
CA PRO A 217 -14.68 5.20 8.38
C PRO A 217 -14.25 5.08 9.86
N ASP A 218 -13.61 3.99 10.28
CA ASP A 218 -13.12 3.83 11.65
C ASP A 218 -11.84 4.69 11.88
N GLU A 219 -11.73 5.40 13.02
CA GLU A 219 -10.75 6.50 13.27
C GLU A 219 -9.28 6.05 13.49
N ASN A 220 -8.96 4.78 13.27
CA ASN A 220 -7.72 4.17 13.78
C ASN A 220 -6.50 4.25 12.85
N PHE A 221 -6.54 5.08 11.79
CA PHE A 221 -5.47 5.18 10.77
C PHE A 221 -4.97 3.79 10.29
N THR A 222 -5.91 2.84 10.19
CA THR A 222 -5.66 1.43 9.86
C THR A 222 -5.21 1.27 8.42
N ILE A 223 -4.15 0.49 8.18
CA ILE A 223 -3.90 -0.08 6.85
C ILE A 223 -4.91 -1.20 6.59
N PHE A 224 -5.71 -1.04 5.53
CA PHE A 224 -6.66 -2.06 5.07
C PHE A 224 -6.13 -2.66 3.78
N ARG A 225 -5.75 -3.95 3.84
CA ARG A 225 -5.28 -4.73 2.72
C ARG A 225 -6.22 -5.89 2.40
N PRO A 226 -7.38 -5.63 1.75
CA PRO A 226 -8.17 -6.74 1.22
C PRO A 226 -7.40 -7.41 0.08
N GLU A 227 -7.18 -8.71 0.23
CA GLU A 227 -6.45 -9.55 -0.73
C GLU A 227 -7.41 -10.40 -1.54
N THR A 228 -7.08 -10.61 -2.81
CA THR A 228 -7.78 -11.55 -3.68
C THR A 228 -6.80 -12.30 -4.54
N SER A 229 -7.06 -13.59 -4.77
CA SER A 229 -6.29 -14.42 -5.69
C SER A 229 -7.20 -14.94 -6.81
N GLU A 230 -6.72 -14.85 -8.04
CA GLU A 230 -7.32 -15.40 -9.26
C GLU A 230 -6.76 -16.78 -9.61
N ILE A 231 -5.87 -17.35 -8.77
CA ILE A 231 -5.36 -18.72 -8.91
C ILE A 231 -6.53 -19.71 -9.02
N GLU A 232 -6.41 -20.63 -9.99
CA GLU A 232 -7.35 -21.71 -10.20
C GLU A 232 -6.59 -23.01 -10.52
N TYR A 233 -6.80 -24.04 -9.69
CA TYR A 233 -6.27 -25.39 -9.90
C TYR A 233 -7.35 -26.30 -10.50
N GLY A 234 -7.77 -26.00 -11.74
CA GLY A 234 -8.73 -26.82 -12.49
C GLY A 234 -10.17 -26.65 -12.02
N PHE A 235 -10.53 -27.30 -10.91
CA PHE A 235 -11.85 -27.20 -10.26
C PHE A 235 -11.78 -26.62 -8.85
N LEU A 236 -10.56 -26.36 -8.36
CA LEU A 236 -10.32 -25.73 -7.07
C LEU A 236 -10.05 -24.23 -7.27
N ASN A 237 -10.63 -23.42 -6.39
CA ASN A 237 -10.37 -21.99 -6.25
C ASN A 237 -9.02 -21.77 -5.51
N ALA A 238 -8.64 -20.51 -5.29
CA ALA A 238 -7.39 -20.14 -4.61
C ALA A 238 -7.30 -20.69 -3.17
N ASP A 239 -8.43 -20.84 -2.49
CA ASP A 239 -8.51 -21.45 -1.15
C ASP A 239 -8.41 -22.99 -1.15
N GLY A 240 -8.20 -23.61 -2.32
CA GLY A 240 -8.18 -25.07 -2.47
C GLY A 240 -9.57 -25.72 -2.35
N GLN A 241 -10.66 -24.97 -2.50
CA GLN A 241 -12.05 -25.44 -2.41
C GLN A 241 -12.67 -25.63 -3.79
N ILE A 242 -13.60 -26.59 -3.93
CA ILE A 242 -14.34 -26.77 -5.19
C ILE A 242 -15.20 -25.54 -5.45
N GLY A 243 -14.94 -24.84 -6.55
CA GLY A 243 -15.69 -23.64 -6.91
C GLY A 243 -14.90 -22.64 -7.73
N ILE A 244 -15.39 -21.41 -7.74
CA ILE A 244 -14.74 -20.25 -8.39
C ILE A 244 -14.30 -19.25 -7.32
N ASN A 245 -13.26 -18.47 -7.63
CA ASN A 245 -12.90 -17.31 -6.82
C ASN A 245 -14.04 -16.28 -6.85
N LYS A 246 -14.33 -15.68 -5.69
CA LYS A 246 -15.40 -14.70 -5.52
C LYS A 246 -14.82 -13.38 -5.03
N ASN A 247 -15.57 -12.31 -5.23
CA ASN A 247 -15.24 -10.97 -4.71
C ASN A 247 -13.84 -10.47 -5.16
N LEU A 248 -13.40 -10.85 -6.36
CA LEU A 248 -12.09 -10.48 -6.92
C LEU A 248 -11.93 -8.96 -7.03
N LEU A 249 -10.72 -8.48 -6.76
CA LEU A 249 -10.31 -7.10 -7.06
C LEU A 249 -9.82 -7.05 -8.50
N ASN A 250 -10.65 -6.49 -9.37
CA ASN A 250 -10.36 -6.31 -10.78
C ASN A 250 -10.75 -4.89 -11.23
N GLU A 251 -10.63 -4.59 -12.51
CA GLU A 251 -10.92 -3.27 -13.08
C GLU A 251 -12.36 -2.77 -12.81
N GLU A 252 -13.30 -3.68 -12.56
CA GLU A 252 -14.69 -3.35 -12.26
C GLU A 252 -14.91 -3.05 -10.77
N SER A 253 -14.26 -3.79 -9.87
CA SER A 253 -14.46 -3.66 -8.42
C SER A 253 -13.50 -2.66 -7.75
N LEU A 254 -12.28 -2.51 -8.26
CA LEU A 254 -11.26 -1.59 -7.72
C LEU A 254 -11.72 -0.14 -7.60
N PRO A 255 -12.50 0.44 -8.54
CA PRO A 255 -12.99 1.81 -8.38
C PRO A 255 -13.86 1.99 -7.14
N GLY A 256 -14.67 0.99 -6.78
CA GLY A 256 -15.48 1.02 -5.55
C GLY A 256 -14.63 1.02 -4.28
N VAL A 257 -13.53 0.25 -4.31
CA VAL A 257 -12.57 0.14 -3.22
C VAL A 257 -11.75 1.42 -3.05
N ALA A 258 -11.28 2.01 -4.16
CA ALA A 258 -10.59 3.30 -4.17
C ALA A 258 -11.51 4.44 -3.69
N ASN A 259 -12.78 4.46 -4.15
CA ASN A 259 -13.78 5.43 -3.66
C ASN A 259 -14.07 5.29 -2.17
N CYS A 260 -13.87 4.11 -1.60
CA CYS A 260 -13.99 3.90 -0.16
C CYS A 260 -12.73 4.26 0.62
N GLY A 261 -11.63 4.66 -0.04
CA GLY A 261 -10.39 5.06 0.63
C GLY A 261 -9.61 3.89 1.25
N VAL A 262 -9.80 2.67 0.74
CA VAL A 262 -8.92 1.55 1.10
C VAL A 262 -7.52 1.87 0.60
N ASN A 263 -6.55 1.89 1.52
CA ASN A 263 -5.19 2.39 1.26
C ASN A 263 -4.27 1.36 0.60
N LEU A 264 -4.54 0.06 0.75
CA LEU A 264 -3.70 -0.98 0.17
C LEU A 264 -4.51 -2.11 -0.47
N PRO A 265 -5.36 -1.86 -1.49
CA PRO A 265 -6.03 -2.95 -2.19
C PRO A 265 -5.00 -3.88 -2.84
N SER A 266 -5.14 -5.19 -2.63
CA SER A 266 -4.20 -6.20 -3.14
C SER A 266 -4.89 -7.12 -4.15
N PRO A 267 -5.14 -6.65 -5.39
CA PRO A 267 -5.64 -7.51 -6.45
C PRO A 267 -4.58 -8.53 -6.85
N ASP A 268 -5.02 -9.71 -7.29
CA ASP A 268 -4.13 -10.61 -8.00
C ASP A 268 -3.65 -9.90 -9.27
N ASN A 269 -2.41 -10.14 -9.71
CA ASN A 269 -1.77 -9.60 -10.92
C ASN A 269 -2.00 -8.10 -11.20
N ILE A 270 -0.99 -7.28 -10.92
CA ILE A 270 -1.06 -5.85 -11.24
C ILE A 270 -1.01 -5.65 -12.76
N THR A 271 -1.95 -4.88 -13.30
CA THR A 271 -1.96 -4.49 -14.72
C THR A 271 -2.13 -2.98 -14.85
N PRO A 272 -1.74 -2.37 -16.00
CA PRO A 272 -1.99 -0.95 -16.24
C PRO A 272 -3.46 -0.55 -16.07
N LYS A 273 -4.42 -1.44 -16.39
CA LYS A 273 -5.85 -1.15 -16.23
C LYS A 273 -6.29 -1.25 -14.76
N ARG A 274 -5.76 -2.22 -13.99
CA ARG A 274 -6.04 -2.31 -12.55
C ARG A 274 -5.47 -1.11 -11.81
N MET A 275 -4.25 -0.68 -12.15
CA MET A 275 -3.66 0.55 -11.61
C MET A 275 -4.45 1.80 -12.00
N GLU A 276 -4.87 1.90 -13.26
CA GLU A 276 -5.75 2.99 -13.68
C GLU A 276 -7.08 3.02 -12.91
N ALA A 277 -7.63 1.84 -12.55
CA ALA A 277 -8.89 1.72 -11.84
C ALA A 277 -8.81 2.14 -10.35
N THR A 278 -7.61 2.29 -9.78
CA THR A 278 -7.42 2.81 -8.42
C THR A 278 -7.29 4.34 -8.36
N ILE A 279 -7.15 5.00 -9.52
CA ILE A 279 -7.04 6.46 -9.60
C ILE A 279 -8.41 7.10 -9.36
N TRP A 280 -8.51 7.91 -8.30
CA TRP A 280 -9.74 8.63 -7.94
C TRP A 280 -9.65 10.15 -8.13
N THR A 281 -8.45 10.70 -8.30
CA THR A 281 -8.20 12.16 -8.36
C THR A 281 -8.52 12.75 -9.73
N VAL A 282 -8.16 12.07 -10.82
CA VAL A 282 -8.31 12.55 -12.20
C VAL A 282 -9.02 11.54 -13.08
N SER A 283 -9.65 12.02 -14.15
CA SER A 283 -10.25 11.13 -15.15
C SER A 283 -9.18 10.58 -16.10
N LYS A 284 -9.42 9.39 -16.68
CA LYS A 284 -8.57 8.79 -17.70
C LYS A 284 -8.13 9.79 -18.78
N GLY A 285 -6.81 9.88 -18.99
CA GLY A 285 -6.20 10.74 -20.01
C GLY A 285 -6.38 12.24 -19.74
N GLN A 286 -6.61 12.64 -18.49
CA GLN A 286 -6.65 14.03 -18.07
C GLN A 286 -5.54 14.29 -17.05
N GLU A 287 -4.83 15.38 -17.26
CA GLU A 287 -3.79 15.87 -16.35
C GLU A 287 -4.24 17.17 -15.71
N LEU A 288 -3.63 17.51 -14.57
CA LEU A 288 -3.82 18.80 -13.93
C LEU A 288 -2.77 19.79 -14.44
N ASP A 289 -3.13 21.06 -14.49
CA ASP A 289 -2.32 22.16 -15.02
C ASP A 289 -1.66 22.90 -13.85
N ALA A 290 -0.33 22.80 -13.75
CA ALA A 290 0.47 23.44 -12.69
C ALA A 290 0.31 24.97 -12.62
N SER A 291 -0.12 25.62 -13.72
CA SER A 291 -0.36 27.07 -13.73
C SER A 291 -1.69 27.48 -13.09
N LYS A 292 -2.59 26.51 -12.86
CA LYS A 292 -3.99 26.73 -12.44
C LYS A 292 -4.24 26.29 -11.00
N CYS A 293 -5.44 26.61 -10.51
CA CYS A 293 -5.93 26.13 -9.22
C CYS A 293 -6.77 24.87 -9.42
N VAL A 294 -6.92 24.09 -8.35
CA VAL A 294 -7.60 22.79 -8.38
C VAL A 294 -8.95 22.90 -7.73
N ALA A 295 -9.97 22.33 -8.36
CA ALA A 295 -11.33 22.30 -7.84
C ALA A 295 -12.02 20.96 -8.09
N LEU A 296 -13.01 20.66 -7.25
CA LEU A 296 -13.99 19.61 -7.47
C LEU A 296 -15.32 20.27 -7.91
N MET A 297 -15.80 19.91 -9.09
CA MET A 297 -17.02 20.50 -9.66
C MET A 297 -18.27 19.68 -9.33
N ARG A 298 -19.44 20.30 -9.26
CA ARG A 298 -20.69 19.61 -8.86
C ARG A 298 -21.00 18.45 -9.80
N GLU A 299 -20.76 18.65 -11.09
CA GLU A 299 -20.97 17.67 -12.16
C GLU A 299 -19.84 16.64 -12.30
N SER A 300 -18.75 16.74 -11.52
CA SER A 300 -17.58 15.88 -11.65
C SER A 300 -17.19 15.23 -10.33
N LYS A 301 -16.84 13.94 -10.38
CA LYS A 301 -16.28 13.21 -9.22
C LYS A 301 -14.76 13.30 -9.12
N THR A 302 -14.12 13.88 -10.12
CA THR A 302 -12.67 14.02 -10.22
C THR A 302 -12.29 15.50 -10.26
N TRP A 303 -11.04 15.79 -9.92
CA TRP A 303 -10.51 17.14 -9.84
C TRP A 303 -10.35 17.76 -11.23
N LYS A 304 -10.43 19.10 -11.26
CA LYS A 304 -10.30 19.93 -12.46
C LYS A 304 -9.35 21.08 -12.20
N SER A 305 -8.60 21.45 -13.24
CA SER A 305 -7.79 22.66 -13.25
C SER A 305 -8.60 23.83 -13.76
N LEU A 306 -8.68 24.90 -12.97
CA LEU A 306 -9.46 26.11 -13.26
C LEU A 306 -8.62 27.38 -13.05
N ASP A 307 -9.04 28.47 -13.69
CA ASP A 307 -8.52 29.79 -13.36
C ASP A 307 -8.82 30.09 -11.87
N CYS A 308 -7.81 30.52 -11.11
CA CYS A 308 -7.93 30.74 -9.66
C CYS A 308 -8.97 31.80 -9.25
N LYS A 309 -9.49 32.58 -10.21
CA LYS A 309 -10.55 33.59 -10.01
C LYS A 309 -11.92 33.11 -10.49
N THR A 310 -12.06 31.82 -10.84
CA THR A 310 -13.35 31.26 -11.28
C THR A 310 -14.41 31.54 -10.21
N ALA A 311 -15.52 32.15 -10.63
CA ALA A 311 -16.61 32.51 -9.74
C ALA A 311 -17.42 31.28 -9.31
N ASN A 312 -18.25 31.43 -8.28
CA ASN A 312 -19.21 30.42 -7.82
C ASN A 312 -18.59 29.16 -7.18
N LEU A 313 -17.35 29.25 -6.70
CA LEU A 313 -16.68 28.18 -5.95
C LEU A 313 -16.50 28.56 -4.49
N VAL A 314 -16.69 27.59 -3.60
CA VAL A 314 -16.49 27.71 -2.14
C VAL A 314 -15.26 26.90 -1.72
N PRO A 315 -14.60 27.17 -0.58
CA PRO A 315 -13.48 26.34 -0.14
C PRO A 315 -13.94 24.99 0.44
N ALA A 316 -13.12 23.95 0.29
CA ALA A 316 -13.23 22.71 1.05
C ALA A 316 -12.57 22.91 2.42
N CYS A 317 -13.39 22.91 3.48
CA CYS A 317 -12.91 23.07 4.84
C CYS A 317 -12.99 21.74 5.58
N VAL A 318 -11.92 21.34 6.26
CA VAL A 318 -11.87 20.10 7.06
C VAL A 318 -11.57 20.41 8.52
N ASP A 319 -12.16 19.64 9.44
CA ASP A 319 -11.77 19.68 10.84
C ASP A 319 -10.34 19.17 11.00
N ALA A 320 -9.44 20.03 11.47
CA ALA A 320 -8.02 19.68 11.65
C ALA A 320 -7.82 18.50 12.63
N LYS A 321 -8.80 18.22 13.51
CA LYS A 321 -8.77 17.09 14.44
C LYS A 321 -9.44 15.83 13.90
N ASN A 322 -10.29 15.97 12.88
CA ASN A 322 -10.99 14.85 12.28
C ASN A 322 -11.03 15.03 10.75
N PRO A 323 -10.06 14.46 10.01
CA PRO A 323 -9.92 14.65 8.57
C PRO A 323 -11.09 14.10 7.73
N ARG A 324 -12.10 13.50 8.37
CA ARG A 324 -13.33 13.01 7.73
C ARG A 324 -14.52 13.95 7.92
N HIS A 325 -14.38 14.97 8.74
CA HIS A 325 -15.41 15.97 8.94
C HIS A 325 -15.15 17.16 8.02
N TRP A 326 -15.67 17.03 6.80
CA TRP A 326 -15.64 18.07 5.79
C TRP A 326 -16.88 18.97 5.87
N GLN A 327 -16.71 20.22 5.49
CA GLN A 327 -17.79 21.16 5.26
C GLN A 327 -17.42 22.14 4.14
N LEU A 328 -18.44 22.75 3.53
CA LEU A 328 -18.24 23.79 2.53
C LEU A 328 -18.11 25.15 3.19
N GLY A 329 -17.30 26.04 2.60
CA GLY A 329 -17.32 27.44 3.00
C GLY A 329 -18.69 28.10 2.79
N ASN A 330 -18.97 29.12 3.59
CA ASN A 330 -20.29 29.76 3.67
C ASN A 330 -20.67 30.59 2.43
N ALA A 331 -19.67 31.06 1.66
CA ALA A 331 -19.88 31.93 0.51
C ALA A 331 -18.83 31.65 -0.58
N PRO A 332 -19.16 31.89 -1.86
CA PRO A 332 -18.18 31.79 -2.93
C PRO A 332 -17.04 32.78 -2.77
N VAL A 333 -15.82 32.33 -3.07
CA VAL A 333 -14.58 33.11 -2.98
C VAL A 333 -13.66 32.77 -4.15
N VAL A 334 -12.67 33.63 -4.40
CA VAL A 334 -11.53 33.24 -5.22
C VAL A 334 -10.62 32.30 -4.42
N GLU A 335 -9.81 31.49 -5.09
CA GLU A 335 -9.03 30.44 -4.42
C GLU A 335 -8.09 31.02 -3.35
N ALA A 336 -7.45 32.16 -3.62
CA ALA A 336 -6.53 32.82 -2.68
C ALA A 336 -7.16 33.21 -1.32
N ASP A 337 -8.49 33.38 -1.26
CA ASP A 337 -9.21 33.75 -0.04
C ASP A 337 -9.76 32.53 0.71
N SER A 338 -9.55 31.31 0.17
CA SER A 338 -10.15 30.06 0.66
C SER A 338 -9.72 29.71 2.09
N ALA A 339 -8.44 29.89 2.41
CA ALA A 339 -7.92 29.68 3.76
C ALA A 339 -8.57 30.61 4.79
N ALA A 340 -8.68 31.91 4.48
CA ALA A 340 -9.32 32.89 5.35
C ALA A 340 -10.82 32.60 5.51
N ALA A 341 -11.49 32.15 4.45
CA ALA A 341 -12.90 31.79 4.48
C ALA A 341 -13.17 30.55 5.34
N CYS A 342 -12.32 29.52 5.32
CA CYS A 342 -12.44 28.40 6.26
C CYS A 342 -12.17 28.83 7.70
N ALA A 343 -11.11 29.61 7.95
CA ALA A 343 -10.76 30.09 9.29
C ALA A 343 -11.85 30.98 9.92
N ALA A 344 -12.70 31.62 9.12
CA ALA A 344 -13.81 32.44 9.58
C ALA A 344 -15.03 31.63 10.09
N ILE A 345 -15.02 30.29 9.96
CA ILE A 345 -16.13 29.44 10.42
C ILE A 345 -16.03 29.25 11.93
N THR A 346 -16.80 30.04 12.68
CA THR A 346 -16.64 30.23 14.14
C THR A 346 -16.98 29.02 15.01
N SER A 347 -17.62 27.98 14.46
CA SER A 347 -18.13 26.83 15.24
C SER A 347 -17.13 25.68 15.38
N THR A 348 -16.04 25.67 14.60
CA THR A 348 -15.10 24.54 14.52
C THR A 348 -13.69 25.02 14.15
N THR A 349 -12.65 24.31 14.60
CA THR A 349 -11.27 24.53 14.14
C THR A 349 -11.09 23.85 12.78
N VAL A 350 -11.55 24.52 11.72
CA VAL A 350 -11.46 24.01 10.36
C VAL A 350 -10.41 24.76 9.54
N GLU A 351 -9.82 24.04 8.60
CA GLU A 351 -8.78 24.55 7.72
C GLU A 351 -9.10 24.27 6.25
N TYR A 352 -8.53 25.09 5.37
CA TYR A 352 -8.63 24.88 3.93
C TYR A 352 -7.68 23.78 3.49
N SER A 353 -8.22 22.68 2.98
CA SER A 353 -7.46 21.48 2.70
C SER A 353 -7.90 20.79 1.40
N VAL A 354 -7.33 19.62 1.16
CA VAL A 354 -7.60 18.75 0.01
C VAL A 354 -7.91 17.33 0.51
N PRO A 355 -8.87 16.61 -0.08
CA PRO A 355 -9.11 15.20 0.25
C PRO A 355 -7.83 14.36 0.12
N ALA A 356 -7.51 13.57 1.13
CA ALA A 356 -6.35 12.66 1.10
C ALA A 356 -6.69 11.28 0.51
N SER A 357 -7.97 10.97 0.34
CA SER A 357 -8.46 9.67 -0.12
C SER A 357 -9.70 9.79 -1.00
N GLY A 358 -10.00 8.73 -1.76
CA GLY A 358 -11.25 8.64 -2.52
C GLY A 358 -12.50 8.76 -1.64
N TYR A 359 -12.42 8.32 -0.38
CA TYR A 359 -13.50 8.46 0.60
C TYR A 359 -13.79 9.93 0.92
N GLU A 360 -12.75 10.68 1.31
CA GLU A 360 -12.87 12.12 1.60
C GLU A 360 -13.32 12.90 0.37
N ASN A 361 -12.82 12.55 -0.82
CA ASN A 361 -13.27 13.16 -2.06
C ASN A 361 -14.76 12.90 -2.31
N GLY A 362 -15.23 11.69 -2.03
CA GLY A 362 -16.64 11.33 -2.03
C GLY A 362 -17.47 12.14 -1.03
N LEU A 363 -16.94 12.40 0.18
CA LEU A 363 -17.61 13.23 1.18
C LEU A 363 -17.75 14.69 0.71
N VAL A 364 -16.69 15.29 0.19
CA VAL A 364 -16.73 16.66 -0.36
C VAL A 364 -17.67 16.74 -1.56
N HIS A 365 -17.63 15.76 -2.47
CA HIS A 365 -18.56 15.69 -3.60
C HIS A 365 -20.01 15.60 -3.13
N LYS A 366 -20.29 14.74 -2.14
CA LYS A 366 -21.61 14.58 -1.56
C LYS A 366 -22.13 15.90 -0.98
N LEU A 367 -21.33 16.59 -0.15
CA LEU A 367 -21.67 17.91 0.39
C LEU A 367 -22.01 18.92 -0.70
N LEU A 368 -21.22 18.93 -1.77
CA LEU A 368 -21.46 19.79 -2.94
C LEU A 368 -22.77 19.43 -3.62
N THR A 369 -23.06 18.15 -3.87
CA THR A 369 -24.31 17.73 -4.54
C THR A 369 -25.57 17.94 -3.70
N GLU A 370 -25.49 17.78 -2.38
CA GLU A 370 -26.60 17.95 -1.43
C GLU A 370 -26.83 19.42 -1.05
N SER A 371 -25.86 20.30 -1.31
CA SER A 371 -26.02 21.74 -1.12
C SER A 371 -27.18 22.28 -1.95
N SER A 372 -28.16 22.89 -1.27
CA SER A 372 -29.36 23.50 -1.87
C SER A 372 -29.08 24.75 -2.68
N SER A 373 -27.88 25.33 -2.54
CA SER A 373 -27.49 26.52 -3.29
C SER A 373 -27.07 26.16 -4.71
N SER A 374 -27.96 26.41 -5.67
CA SER A 374 -27.66 26.26 -7.10
C SER A 374 -26.60 27.24 -7.61
N SER A 375 -26.24 28.26 -6.82
CA SER A 375 -25.17 29.20 -7.16
C SER A 375 -23.77 28.67 -6.83
N ILE A 376 -23.64 27.53 -6.14
CA ILE A 376 -22.34 26.90 -5.87
C ILE A 376 -22.10 25.86 -6.97
N ALA A 377 -21.18 26.18 -7.87
CA ALA A 377 -20.81 25.34 -9.01
C ALA A 377 -19.72 24.31 -8.65
N GLY A 378 -18.87 24.62 -7.67
CA GLY A 378 -17.73 23.78 -7.31
C GLY A 378 -17.12 24.14 -5.98
N VAL A 379 -16.05 23.42 -5.64
CA VAL A 379 -15.30 23.57 -4.40
C VAL A 379 -13.82 23.70 -4.72
N TRP A 380 -13.15 24.73 -4.19
CA TRP A 380 -11.69 24.85 -4.25
C TRP A 380 -11.02 23.80 -3.38
N LEU A 381 -9.90 23.24 -3.86
CA LEU A 381 -9.09 22.25 -3.14
C LEU A 381 -7.67 22.78 -2.97
N ASN A 382 -7.12 22.67 -1.77
CA ASN A 382 -5.75 23.14 -1.47
C ASN A 382 -4.69 22.16 -2.04
N ALA A 383 -4.64 22.06 -3.37
CA ALA A 383 -3.83 21.05 -4.06
C ALA A 383 -2.82 21.63 -5.05
N LYS A 384 -2.78 22.96 -5.20
CA LYS A 384 -1.97 23.63 -6.21
C LYS A 384 -0.47 23.37 -6.03
N SER A 385 0.02 23.35 -4.79
CA SER A 385 1.42 23.03 -4.49
C SER A 385 1.78 21.62 -4.94
N PHE A 386 0.95 20.61 -4.62
CA PHE A 386 1.17 19.22 -5.02
C PHE A 386 1.17 19.05 -6.54
N VAL A 387 0.22 19.68 -7.23
CA VAL A 387 0.20 19.67 -8.71
C VAL A 387 1.44 20.37 -9.27
N SER A 388 1.86 21.48 -8.68
CA SER A 388 3.07 22.18 -9.11
C SER A 388 4.29 21.29 -8.96
N GLU A 389 4.43 20.57 -7.85
CA GLU A 389 5.54 19.66 -7.61
C GLU A 389 5.56 18.51 -8.62
N VAL A 390 4.45 17.79 -8.76
CA VAL A 390 4.34 16.64 -9.67
C VAL A 390 4.58 17.03 -11.13
N TYR A 391 3.98 18.13 -11.60
CA TYR A 391 4.02 18.50 -13.02
C TYR A 391 5.11 19.54 -13.37
N SER A 392 5.73 20.20 -12.39
CA SER A 392 6.90 21.07 -12.64
C SER A 392 8.24 20.33 -12.48
N ALA A 393 8.24 19.12 -11.89
CA ALA A 393 9.42 18.25 -11.86
C ALA A 393 9.93 17.85 -13.26
N GLU A 394 9.08 17.91 -14.30
CA GLU A 394 9.55 17.79 -15.69
C GLU A 394 10.49 18.94 -16.12
N GLN A 395 10.49 20.08 -15.41
CA GLN A 395 11.37 21.22 -15.67
C GLN A 395 12.61 21.29 -14.75
N HIS A 396 12.64 20.53 -13.64
CA HIS A 396 13.72 20.58 -12.63
C HIS A 396 14.67 19.36 -12.66
N LYS A 397 15.05 18.88 -13.85
CA LYS A 397 16.13 17.88 -14.02
C LYS A 397 17.55 18.35 -13.64
N VAL A 398 17.71 19.50 -12.95
CA VAL A 398 19.02 19.99 -12.50
C VAL A 398 18.85 20.72 -11.18
N LEU A 399 19.14 20.04 -10.06
CA LEU A 399 19.88 20.53 -8.89
C LEU A 399 19.62 19.59 -7.70
N ALA A 400 20.61 18.75 -7.39
CA ALA A 400 20.66 18.02 -6.13
C ALA A 400 20.88 19.00 -4.96
N PRO A 401 20.17 18.88 -3.84
CA PRO A 401 20.60 19.51 -2.60
C PRO A 401 21.43 18.52 -1.77
N GLU A 402 22.64 18.92 -1.41
CA GLU A 402 23.34 18.35 -0.25
C GLU A 402 22.56 18.73 1.01
N VAL A 403 21.84 17.78 1.60
CA VAL A 403 21.24 17.95 2.93
C VAL A 403 22.05 17.16 3.94
N LYS A 404 22.63 17.87 4.91
CA LYS A 404 23.25 17.27 6.09
C LYS A 404 22.14 16.66 6.96
N ALA A 405 22.20 15.34 7.14
CA ALA A 405 21.30 14.60 8.02
C ALA A 405 21.43 15.09 9.46
N THR A 406 20.31 15.50 10.06
CA THR A 406 20.15 15.68 11.51
C THR A 406 19.44 14.47 12.12
N PRO A 407 19.74 14.10 13.37
CA PRO A 407 19.11 12.96 14.04
C PRO A 407 17.58 13.12 14.15
N ILE A 408 16.88 11.99 14.09
CA ILE A 408 15.41 11.88 14.21
C ILE A 408 14.89 12.55 15.51
N ASP A 409 15.67 12.50 16.60
CA ASP A 409 15.30 13.09 17.89
C ASP A 409 15.12 14.63 17.85
N ASP A 410 15.76 15.33 16.92
CA ASP A 410 15.72 16.80 16.85
C ASP A 410 14.52 17.33 16.02
N ILE A 411 13.81 16.47 15.27
CA ILE A 411 12.70 16.88 14.40
C ILE A 411 11.34 16.67 15.08
N ILE A 412 11.27 15.85 16.14
CA ILE A 412 10.01 15.43 16.79
C ILE A 412 9.64 16.35 17.98
N SER A 413 10.12 17.59 17.99
CA SER A 413 9.75 18.59 18.99
C SER A 413 9.20 19.87 18.38
N VAL A 414 8.11 19.75 17.60
CA VAL A 414 7.19 20.86 17.38
C VAL A 414 5.77 20.32 17.46
N GLU A 415 4.98 20.94 18.35
CA GLU A 415 3.66 20.56 18.88
C GLU A 415 2.58 20.16 17.86
#